data_AF-A0A4Q0ZQL9-F1
#
_entry.id   AF-A0A4Q0ZQL9-F1
#
_cell.length_a   1.000
_cell.length_b   1.000
_cell.length_c   1.000
_cell.angle_alpha   90.00
_cell.angle_beta   90.00
_cell.angle_gamma   90.00
#
_symmetry.space_group_name_H-M   'P 1'
#
loop_
_entity.id
_entity.type
_entity.pdbx_description
1 polymer ?
#
loop_
_entity_poly.entity_id
_entity_poly.type
_entity_poly.pdbx_seq_one_letter_code
_entity_poly.pdbx_strand_id
1 'polypeptide(L)'
;MWECKNTLEEGKFKYRRHLVRERNSKIIKLAKIKFKKEIGKLYCEVCGFDFEKTYGKIGTDFIEGHHNIGVSELKENQKTRIEDISLVCSNCHKMLHRRKPWLTVEELKEFIKQ
;
A
#
# COMPACT_ATOMS: atom_id res chain seq x y z
N MET A 1 43.97 7.29 2.89
CA MET A 1 43.57 6.36 3.97
C MET A 1 42.24 6.86 4.52
N TRP A 2 41.12 6.34 4.02
CA TRP A 2 39.79 6.79 4.44
C TRP A 2 39.36 5.91 5.62
N GLU A 3 39.36 6.45 6.83
CA GLU A 3 38.75 5.78 7.98
C GLU A 3 37.23 5.87 7.84
N CYS A 4 36.57 4.74 7.56
CA CYS A 4 35.11 4.64 7.62
C CYS A 4 34.64 4.75 9.07
N LYS A 5 34.45 5.98 9.58
CA LYS A 5 33.88 6.29 10.90
C LYS A 5 32.35 6.25 10.97
N ASN A 6 31.68 5.56 10.04
CA ASN A 6 30.22 5.56 9.91
C ASN A 6 29.62 4.14 10.03
N THR A 7 29.98 3.42 11.08
CA THR A 7 29.35 2.13 11.41
C THR A 7 28.51 2.29 12.69
N LEU A 8 27.20 2.06 12.57
CA LEU A 8 26.26 2.03 13.70
C LEU A 8 25.75 0.59 13.86
N GLU A 9 25.51 0.16 15.11
CA GLU A 9 24.92 -1.15 15.39
C GLU A 9 23.44 -1.17 14.92
N GLU A 10 23.05 -2.17 14.11
CA GLU A 10 21.67 -2.28 13.58
C GLU A 10 20.63 -2.54 14.69
N GLY A 11 21.06 -3.10 15.83
CA GLY A 11 20.23 -3.33 17.01
C GLY A 11 20.30 -4.76 17.53
N LYS A 12 19.44 -5.07 18.49
CA LYS A 12 19.37 -6.39 19.16
C LYS A 12 18.07 -7.11 18.79
N PHE A 13 18.09 -8.44 18.80
CA PHE A 13 16.89 -9.26 18.65
C PHE A 13 15.85 -8.92 19.73
N LYS A 14 14.57 -8.81 19.34
CA LYS A 14 13.44 -8.61 20.25
C LYS A 14 12.30 -9.57 19.91
N TYR A 15 11.73 -10.22 20.92
CA TYR A 15 10.51 -11.00 20.75
C TYR A 15 9.32 -10.08 20.42
N ARG A 16 8.53 -10.42 19.39
CA ARG A 16 7.29 -9.72 19.01
C ARG A 16 6.11 -10.70 19.10
N ARG A 17 5.05 -10.34 19.84
CA ARG A 17 3.76 -11.06 19.84
C ARG A 17 3.10 -10.94 18.45
N HIS A 18 2.71 -12.06 17.86
CA HIS A 18 2.12 -12.12 16.51
C HIS A 18 0.67 -12.60 16.52
N LEU A 19 -0.24 -11.94 17.26
CA LEU A 19 -1.66 -12.14 16.96
C LEU A 19 -1.97 -11.34 15.69
N VAL A 20 -1.96 -12.02 14.54
CA VAL A 20 -2.24 -11.43 13.23
C VAL A 20 -3.61 -11.90 12.78
N ARG A 21 -4.49 -10.96 12.42
CA ARG A 21 -5.77 -11.26 11.79
C ARG A 21 -5.52 -11.95 10.44
N GLU A 22 -6.11 -13.12 10.24
CA GLU A 22 -6.12 -13.75 8.92
C GLU A 22 -6.89 -12.86 7.94
N ARG A 23 -6.24 -12.46 6.84
CA ARG A 23 -6.83 -11.59 5.84
C ARG A 23 -7.08 -12.37 4.56
N ASN A 24 -8.27 -12.22 4.01
CA ASN A 24 -8.61 -12.81 2.74
C ASN A 24 -8.01 -11.98 1.59
N SER A 25 -6.85 -12.40 1.09
CA SER A 25 -6.13 -11.75 -0.02
C SER A 25 -6.93 -11.71 -1.33
N LYS A 26 -8.00 -12.51 -1.46
CA LYS A 26 -8.87 -12.51 -2.65
C LYS A 26 -9.48 -11.14 -2.89
N ILE A 27 -9.75 -10.34 -1.86
CA ILE A 27 -10.37 -9.02 -2.05
C ILE A 27 -9.47 -8.08 -2.86
N ILE A 28 -8.17 -8.06 -2.55
CA ILE A 28 -7.20 -7.24 -3.29
C ILE A 28 -7.06 -7.76 -4.72
N LYS A 29 -7.05 -9.08 -4.91
CA LYS A 29 -7.00 -9.69 -6.24
C LYS A 29 -8.22 -9.29 -7.08
N LEU A 30 -9.42 -9.31 -6.49
CA LEU A 30 -10.65 -8.90 -7.15
C LEU A 30 -10.66 -7.40 -7.47
N ALA A 31 -10.16 -6.55 -6.56
CA ALA A 31 -10.01 -5.12 -6.80
C ALA A 31 -9.10 -4.84 -8.01
N LYS A 32 -7.94 -5.51 -8.09
CA LYS A 32 -7.04 -5.40 -9.26
C LYS A 32 -7.72 -5.84 -10.56
N ILE A 33 -8.41 -6.98 -10.55
CA ILE A 33 -9.11 -7.49 -11.75
C ILE A 33 -10.19 -6.50 -12.20
N LYS A 34 -11.00 -5.99 -11.27
CA LYS A 34 -12.05 -5.01 -11.56
C LYS A 34 -11.45 -3.75 -12.19
N PHE A 35 -10.43 -3.17 -11.54
CA PHE A 35 -9.77 -1.96 -12.00
C PHE A 35 -9.14 -2.15 -13.39
N LYS A 36 -8.43 -3.26 -13.61
CA LYS A 36 -7.80 -3.58 -14.90
C LYS A 36 -8.85 -3.83 -15.98
N LYS A 37 -10.01 -4.40 -15.66
CA LYS A 37 -11.13 -4.59 -16.61
C LYS A 37 -11.77 -3.28 -17.03
N GLU A 38 -11.93 -2.33 -16.10
CA GLU A 38 -12.57 -1.04 -16.36
C GLU A 38 -11.63 -0.05 -17.07
N ILE A 39 -10.36 0.01 -16.66
CA ILE A 39 -9.40 1.00 -17.17
C ILE A 39 -8.39 0.43 -18.19
N GLY A 40 -8.22 -0.89 -18.23
CA GLY A 40 -7.25 -1.58 -19.11
C GLY A 40 -5.83 -1.71 -18.56
N LYS A 41 -5.48 -0.96 -17.50
CA LYS A 41 -4.15 -0.97 -16.87
C LYS A 41 -4.23 -0.74 -15.36
N LEU A 42 -3.13 -1.00 -14.64
CA LEU A 42 -3.01 -0.77 -13.20
C LEU A 42 -2.07 0.39 -12.92
N TYR A 43 -2.55 1.39 -12.21
CA TYR A 43 -1.75 2.55 -11.78
C TYR A 43 -2.22 3.03 -10.41
N CYS A 44 -1.35 3.77 -9.74
CA CYS A 44 -1.65 4.35 -8.44
C CYS A 44 -2.74 5.42 -8.55
N GLU A 45 -3.83 5.24 -7.83
CA GLU A 45 -4.95 6.18 -7.82
C GLU A 45 -4.60 7.53 -7.22
N VAL A 46 -3.50 7.63 -6.47
CA VAL A 46 -2.99 8.88 -5.89
C VAL A 46 -2.12 9.65 -6.89
N CYS A 47 -1.00 9.07 -7.35
CA CYS A 47 0.01 9.78 -8.12
C CYS A 47 0.12 9.36 -9.60
N GLY A 48 -0.70 8.42 -10.07
CA GLY A 48 -0.68 7.93 -11.44
C GLY A 48 0.46 6.97 -11.78
N PHE A 49 1.30 6.60 -10.81
CA PHE A 49 2.44 5.71 -11.04
C PHE A 49 2.01 4.33 -11.52
N ASP A 50 2.62 3.86 -12.62
CA ASP A 50 2.34 2.58 -13.24
C ASP A 50 3.63 1.74 -13.23
N PHE A 51 3.59 0.61 -12.52
CA PHE A 51 4.74 -0.27 -12.36
C PHE A 51 5.12 -0.99 -13.64
N GLU A 52 4.14 -1.43 -14.44
CA GLU A 52 4.40 -2.12 -15.70
C GLU A 52 4.98 -1.14 -16.74
N LYS A 53 4.46 0.09 -16.79
CA LYS A 53 5.03 1.15 -17.63
C LYS A 53 6.47 1.52 -17.23
N THR A 54 6.77 1.55 -15.94
CA THR A 54 8.07 2.04 -15.43
C THR A 54 9.13 0.95 -15.39
N TYR A 55 8.77 -0.26 -14.96
CA TYR A 55 9.68 -1.37 -14.73
C TYR A 55 9.55 -2.50 -15.77
N GLY A 56 8.60 -2.41 -16.70
CA GLY A 56 8.34 -3.46 -17.68
C GLY A 56 7.73 -4.71 -17.04
N LYS A 57 8.09 -5.89 -17.55
CA LYS A 57 7.47 -7.18 -17.18
C LYS A 57 7.51 -7.50 -15.68
N ILE A 58 8.53 -7.03 -14.95
CA ILE A 58 8.61 -7.28 -13.50
C ILE A 58 7.55 -6.50 -12.71
N GLY A 59 6.99 -5.45 -13.30
CA GLY A 59 5.91 -4.63 -12.73
C GLY A 59 4.51 -5.08 -13.13
N THR A 60 4.36 -6.08 -14.01
CA THR A 60 3.05 -6.58 -14.45
C THR A 60 2.22 -7.04 -13.26
N ASP A 61 0.98 -6.55 -13.18
CA ASP A 61 0.02 -6.82 -12.09
C ASP A 61 0.49 -6.42 -10.67
N PHE A 62 1.60 -5.68 -10.59
CA PHE A 62 2.13 -5.18 -9.33
C PHE A 62 1.52 -3.82 -8.96
N ILE A 63 0.78 -3.81 -7.87
CA ILE A 63 0.24 -2.64 -7.18
C ILE A 63 -0.27 -3.08 -5.81
N GLU A 64 -0.32 -2.18 -4.83
CA GLU A 64 -0.75 -2.50 -3.47
C GLU A 64 -2.21 -2.06 -3.25
N GLY A 65 -2.98 -2.84 -2.48
CA GLY A 65 -4.34 -2.49 -2.09
C GLY A 65 -4.37 -1.85 -0.70
N HIS A 66 -4.72 -0.58 -0.62
CA HIS A 66 -4.96 0.16 0.61
C HIS A 66 -6.42 0.05 1.02
N HIS A 67 -6.68 -0.20 2.31
CA HIS A 67 -8.04 -0.22 2.84
C HIS A 67 -8.40 1.17 3.35
N ASN A 68 -9.40 1.82 2.76
CA ASN A 68 -9.80 3.18 3.11
C ASN A 68 -10.39 3.26 4.54
N ILE A 69 -10.95 2.14 5.01
CA ILE A 69 -11.30 1.93 6.42
C ILE A 69 -10.21 1.06 7.04
N GLY A 70 -9.58 1.57 8.10
CA GLY A 70 -8.45 0.87 8.71
C GLY A 70 -8.83 -0.52 9.23
N VAL A 71 -8.04 -1.53 8.88
CA VAL A 71 -8.33 -2.93 9.26
C VAL A 71 -8.36 -3.13 10.78
N SER A 72 -7.68 -2.28 11.53
CA SER A 72 -7.71 -2.25 13.00
C SER A 72 -9.02 -1.74 13.59
N GLU A 73 -9.80 -0.99 12.80
CA GLU A 73 -11.09 -0.40 13.21
C GLU A 73 -12.27 -1.28 12.80
N LEU A 74 -12.03 -2.26 11.91
CA LEU A 74 -13.06 -3.21 11.48
C LEU A 74 -13.41 -4.19 12.60
N LYS A 75 -14.71 -4.31 12.91
CA LYS A 75 -15.23 -5.35 13.81
C LYS A 75 -14.96 -6.75 13.26
N GLU A 76 -14.98 -7.74 14.13
CA GLU A 76 -14.93 -9.15 13.73
C GLU A 76 -16.09 -9.45 12.75
N ASN A 77 -15.80 -10.18 11.67
CA ASN A 77 -16.75 -10.49 10.58
C ASN A 77 -17.31 -9.30 9.79
N GLN A 78 -16.81 -8.08 9.99
CA GLN A 78 -17.19 -6.95 9.14
C GLN A 78 -16.69 -7.19 7.71
N LYS A 79 -17.62 -7.12 6.75
CA LYS A 79 -17.30 -7.27 5.32
C LYS A 79 -16.68 -5.98 4.80
N THR A 80 -15.61 -6.12 4.03
CA THR A 80 -15.02 -5.03 3.24
C THR A 80 -15.53 -5.16 1.82
N ARG A 81 -16.00 -4.06 1.21
CA ARG A 81 -16.38 -4.07 -0.19
C ARG A 81 -15.15 -3.83 -1.05
N ILE A 82 -15.21 -4.25 -2.32
CA ILE A 82 -14.09 -4.05 -3.24
C ILE A 82 -13.88 -2.55 -3.47
N GLU A 83 -14.95 -1.76 -3.44
CA GLU A 83 -14.97 -0.31 -3.59
C GLU A 83 -14.30 0.43 -2.43
N ASP A 84 -14.10 -0.24 -1.28
CA ASP A 84 -13.42 0.34 -0.12
C ASP A 84 -11.89 0.10 -0.17
N ILE A 85 -11.40 -0.46 -1.29
CA ILE A 85 -9.97 -0.71 -1.55
C ILE A 85 -9.49 0.22 -2.64
N SER A 86 -8.50 1.05 -2.31
CA SER A 86 -7.79 1.86 -3.30
C SER A 86 -6.45 1.22 -3.70
N LEU A 87 -6.15 1.21 -4.99
CA LEU A 87 -4.91 0.72 -5.57
C LEU A 87 -3.86 1.81 -5.58
N VAL A 88 -2.77 1.60 -4.84
CA VAL A 88 -1.71 2.60 -4.63
C VAL A 88 -0.33 2.00 -4.83
N CYS A 89 0.65 2.83 -5.19
CA CYS A 89 2.04 2.39 -5.24
C CYS A 89 2.64 2.27 -3.84
N SER A 90 3.75 1.55 -3.72
CA SER A 90 4.44 1.32 -2.44
C SER A 90 4.80 2.62 -1.72
N ASN A 91 5.16 3.68 -2.44
CA ASN A 91 5.48 4.97 -1.84
C ASN A 91 4.24 5.66 -1.27
N CYS A 92 3.17 5.77 -2.06
CA CYS A 92 1.92 6.36 -1.59
C CYS A 92 1.29 5.55 -0.46
N HIS A 93 1.37 4.23 -0.50
CA HIS A 93 0.89 3.38 0.59
C HIS A 93 1.62 3.66 1.91
N LYS A 94 2.95 3.86 1.85
CA LYS A 94 3.72 4.29 3.02
C LYS A 94 3.31 5.68 3.51
N MET A 95 3.00 6.60 2.59
CA MET A 95 2.58 7.96 2.96
C MET A 95 1.18 7.99 3.60
N LEU A 96 0.23 7.17 3.12
CA LEU A 96 -1.10 7.03 3.72
C LEU A 96 -1.02 6.61 5.18
N HIS A 97 -0.04 5.75 5.52
CA HIS A 97 0.20 5.28 6.89
C HIS A 97 1.25 6.09 7.67
N ARG A 98 1.69 7.26 7.18
CA ARG A 98 2.82 8.00 7.77
C ARG A 98 2.50 8.63 9.13
N ARG A 99 1.24 9.00 9.39
CA ARG A 99 0.78 9.61 10.65
C ARG A 99 -0.59 9.07 11.07
N LYS A 100 -1.01 9.38 12.30
CA LYS A 100 -2.37 9.14 12.82
C LYS A 100 -3.08 10.49 13.07
N PRO A 101 -4.37 10.65 12.73
CA PRO A 101 -5.19 9.74 11.92
C PRO A 101 -4.56 9.48 10.54
N TRP A 102 -4.85 8.32 9.96
CA TRP A 102 -4.30 7.94 8.65
C TRP A 102 -4.82 8.90 7.58
N LEU A 103 -3.97 9.21 6.59
CA LEU A 103 -4.39 10.07 5.51
C LEU A 103 -5.35 9.33 4.58
N THR A 104 -6.35 10.02 4.06
CA THR A 104 -7.15 9.50 2.94
C THR A 104 -6.40 9.62 1.62
N VAL A 105 -6.89 8.92 0.59
CA VAL A 105 -6.37 9.04 -0.77
C VAL A 105 -6.51 10.47 -1.28
N GLU A 106 -7.63 11.12 -0.99
CA GLU A 106 -7.94 12.50 -1.35
C GLU A 106 -6.99 13.47 -0.65
N GLU A 107 -6.81 13.31 0.66
CA GLU A 107 -5.85 14.15 1.41
C GLU A 107 -4.43 13.99 0.87
N LEU A 108 -4.01 12.77 0.54
CA LEU A 108 -2.66 12.54 0.01
C LEU A 108 -2.48 13.14 -1.39
N LYS A 109 -3.52 13.14 -2.23
CA LYS A 109 -3.48 13.82 -3.54
C LYS A 109 -3.16 15.31 -3.40
N GLU A 110 -3.73 15.99 -2.40
CA GLU A 110 -3.47 17.41 -2.15
C GLU A 110 -2.00 17.73 -1.81
N PHE A 111 -1.26 16.76 -1.24
CA PHE A 111 0.16 16.94 -0.93
C PHE A 111 1.07 16.72 -2.15
N ILE A 112 0.61 15.99 -3.18
CA ILE A 112 1.44 15.56 -4.32
C ILE A 112 1.35 16.56 -5.50
N LYS A 113 0.85 17.79 -5.26
CA LYS A 113 0.72 18.88 -6.26
C LYS A 113 1.66 18.70 -7.46
N GLN A 114 1.08 18.28 -8.58
CA GLN A 114 1.73 18.24 -9.89
C GLN A 114 1.98 19.66 -10.38
#